data_AF-A0A397VW08-F1
#
_entry.id   AF-A0A397VW08-F1
#
_cell.length_a   1.000
_cell.length_b   1.000
_cell.length_c   1.000
_cell.angle_alpha   90.00
_cell.angle_beta   90.00
_cell.angle_gamma   90.00
#
_symmetry.space_group_name_H-M   'P 1'
#
loop_
_entity.id
_entity.type
_entity.pdbx_description
1 polymer ?
#
loop_
_entity_poly.entity_id
_entity_poly.type
_entity_poly.pdbx_seq_one_letter_code
_entity_poly.pdbx_strand_id
1 'polypeptide(L)'
;MIDCGGSVNWNLDVNVRKKNLITIAVIASLCSIDISPQEHFAGDLVASHLGTCIGISTGRTRILVSYPPEPVISEAALQLLEKDLLTDFAETLKQGIVEPGKRGELVGELILLLTRKQVKQRERKNFYMDSVSLTGFLEELLVENIVLKEDKSPIFYNLNKMEYDQIEKKEIDNQIEEKRNRK
;
A
#
# COMPACT_ATOMS: atom_id res chain seq x y z
N MET A 1 -1.10 -42.53 -18.07
CA MET A 1 0.02 -42.20 -17.18
C MET A 1 0.57 -40.88 -17.71
N ILE A 2 0.04 -39.76 -17.20
CA ILE A 2 0.35 -38.41 -17.69
C ILE A 2 1.49 -37.91 -16.82
N ASP A 3 2.62 -37.67 -17.47
CA ASP A 3 3.83 -37.14 -16.85
C ASP A 3 3.65 -35.63 -16.67
N CYS A 4 3.26 -35.21 -15.46
CA CYS A 4 3.14 -33.80 -15.09
C CYS A 4 4.49 -33.26 -14.60
N GLY A 5 5.49 -33.28 -15.49
CA GLY A 5 6.82 -32.70 -15.27
C GLY A 5 6.82 -31.19 -15.46
N GLY A 6 6.08 -30.45 -14.62
CA GLY A 6 6.32 -29.02 -14.46
C GLY A 6 7.61 -28.84 -13.66
N SER A 7 8.68 -28.31 -14.26
CA SER A 7 9.89 -28.00 -13.52
C SER A 7 9.58 -26.88 -12.52
N VAL A 8 9.34 -27.27 -11.26
CA VAL A 8 9.15 -26.33 -10.15
C VAL A 8 10.48 -25.61 -9.99
N ASN A 9 10.52 -24.31 -10.35
CA ASN A 9 11.68 -23.48 -10.10
C ASN A 9 11.73 -23.11 -8.60
N TRP A 10 12.31 -24.02 -7.82
CA TRP A 10 12.44 -23.89 -6.36
C TRP A 10 13.10 -22.58 -5.93
N ASN A 11 13.99 -22.01 -6.74
CA ASN A 11 14.67 -20.74 -6.42
C ASN A 11 13.74 -19.53 -6.54
N LEU A 12 12.79 -19.55 -7.48
CA LEU A 12 11.83 -18.46 -7.63
C LEU A 12 10.84 -18.47 -6.45
N ASP A 13 10.36 -19.65 -6.08
CA ASP A 13 9.41 -19.85 -4.99
C ASP A 13 10.00 -19.48 -3.60
N VAL A 14 11.26 -19.81 -3.34
CA VAL A 14 11.95 -19.40 -2.11
C VAL A 14 12.12 -17.88 -2.03
N ASN A 15 12.45 -17.22 -3.13
CA ASN A 15 12.60 -15.77 -3.16
C ASN A 15 11.27 -15.05 -2.95
N VAL A 16 10.18 -15.53 -3.56
CA VAL A 16 8.83 -14.98 -3.36
C VAL A 16 8.39 -15.14 -1.92
N ARG A 17 8.58 -16.32 -1.31
CA ARG A 17 8.24 -16.55 0.10
C ARG A 17 9.02 -15.65 1.04
N LYS A 18 10.33 -15.49 0.85
CA LYS A 18 11.15 -14.56 1.63
C LYS A 18 10.69 -13.11 1.46
N LYS A 19 10.35 -12.71 0.24
CA LYS A 19 9.83 -11.36 -0.04
C LYS A 19 8.53 -11.12 0.73
N ASN A 20 7.56 -12.02 0.63
CA ASN A 20 6.28 -11.93 1.33
C ASN A 20 6.49 -11.89 2.86
N LEU A 21 7.38 -12.73 3.39
CA LEU A 21 7.72 -12.74 4.81
C LEU A 21 8.23 -11.37 5.28
N ILE A 22 9.19 -10.78 4.55
CA ILE A 22 9.75 -9.46 4.88
C ILE A 22 8.67 -8.38 4.80
N THR A 23 7.89 -8.36 3.71
CA THR A 23 6.81 -7.40 3.51
C THR A 23 5.80 -7.47 4.66
N ILE A 24 5.35 -8.67 5.00
CA ILE A 24 4.41 -8.87 6.11
C ILE A 24 5.03 -8.46 7.44
N ALA A 25 6.30 -8.82 7.71
CA ALA A 25 6.96 -8.45 8.96
C ALA A 25 7.03 -6.93 9.13
N VAL A 26 7.41 -6.20 8.07
CA VAL A 26 7.48 -4.73 8.09
C VAL A 26 6.11 -4.14 8.34
N ILE A 27 5.08 -4.55 7.60
CA ILE A 27 3.74 -3.97 7.76
C ILE A 27 3.12 -4.36 9.10
N ALA A 28 3.27 -5.60 9.57
CA ALA A 28 2.75 -6.04 10.85
C ALA A 28 3.43 -5.35 12.05
N SER A 29 4.65 -4.85 11.87
CA SER A 29 5.34 -4.02 12.87
C SER A 29 4.83 -2.58 12.92
N LEU A 30 4.02 -2.16 11.94
CA LEU A 30 3.53 -0.79 11.78
C LEU A 30 2.01 -0.68 11.93
N CYS A 31 1.29 -1.72 11.50
CA CYS A 31 -0.15 -1.77 11.31
C CYS A 31 -0.75 -2.94 12.09
N SER A 32 -2.02 -2.80 12.45
CA SER A 32 -2.79 -3.84 13.14
C SER A 32 -3.21 -4.92 12.13
N ILE A 33 -2.33 -5.89 11.88
CA ILE A 33 -2.62 -7.02 10.99
C ILE A 33 -2.98 -8.26 11.81
N ASP A 34 -4.15 -8.83 11.49
CA ASP A 34 -4.50 -10.20 11.86
C ASP A 34 -4.14 -11.15 10.71
N ILE A 35 -3.17 -12.04 10.96
CA ILE A 35 -2.71 -13.03 9.99
C ILE A 35 -3.39 -14.36 10.26
N SER A 36 -3.89 -15.01 9.21
CA SER A 36 -4.49 -16.33 9.30
C SER A 36 -3.51 -17.34 9.95
N PRO A 37 -3.93 -18.10 10.98
CA PRO A 37 -3.09 -19.11 11.65
C PRO A 37 -2.64 -20.29 10.76
N GLN A 38 -3.15 -20.37 9.53
CA GLN A 38 -2.81 -21.41 8.55
C GLN A 38 -1.64 -21.02 7.66
N GLU A 39 -1.21 -19.75 7.71
CA GLU A 39 -0.15 -19.25 6.85
C GLU A 39 1.22 -19.77 7.27
N HIS A 40 1.97 -20.27 6.29
CA HIS A 40 3.26 -20.93 6.53
C HIS A 40 4.34 -19.98 7.09
N PHE A 41 4.24 -18.67 6.80
CA PHE A 41 5.20 -17.68 7.28
C PHE A 41 4.95 -17.24 8.74
N ALA A 42 3.81 -17.59 9.35
CA ALA A 42 3.53 -17.24 10.75
C ALA A 42 4.57 -17.86 11.71
N GLY A 43 4.99 -19.10 11.44
CA GLY A 43 6.05 -19.76 12.21
C GLY A 43 7.41 -19.08 12.03
N ASP A 44 7.73 -18.66 10.82
CA ASP A 44 8.98 -17.95 10.51
C ASP A 44 9.04 -16.56 11.17
N LEU A 45 7.91 -15.84 11.22
CA LEU A 45 7.80 -14.57 11.93
C LEU A 45 8.02 -14.74 13.44
N VAL A 46 7.43 -15.79 14.04
CA VAL A 46 7.67 -16.10 15.46
C VAL A 46 9.12 -16.47 15.72
N ALA A 47 9.71 -17.34 14.89
CA ALA A 47 11.10 -17.74 15.02
C ALA A 47 12.07 -16.55 14.89
N SER A 48 11.75 -15.59 14.02
CA SER A 48 12.52 -14.35 13.82
C SER A 48 12.23 -13.24 14.82
N HIS A 49 11.37 -13.49 15.83
CA HIS A 49 10.96 -12.51 16.85
C HIS A 49 10.17 -11.31 16.29
N LEU A 50 9.67 -11.43 15.06
CA LEU A 50 8.82 -10.44 14.39
C LEU A 50 7.34 -10.74 14.57
N GLY A 51 7.00 -11.78 15.34
CA GLY A 51 5.65 -12.12 15.76
C GLY A 51 5.67 -12.78 17.13
N THR A 52 4.65 -12.52 17.94
CA THR A 52 4.47 -13.15 19.26
C THR A 52 3.49 -14.30 19.14
N CYS A 53 3.94 -15.52 19.42
CA CYS A 53 3.06 -16.68 19.47
C CYS A 53 2.14 -16.59 20.71
N ILE A 54 0.83 -16.52 20.49
CA ILE A 54 -0.17 -16.49 21.57
C ILE A 54 -0.73 -17.90 21.83
N GLY A 55 -0.77 -18.75 20.79
CA GLY A 55 -1.39 -20.05 20.91
C GLY A 55 -0.95 -21.00 19.81
N ILE A 56 -0.97 -22.29 20.12
CA ILE A 56 -0.66 -23.35 19.18
C ILE A 56 -1.81 -24.36 19.25
N SER A 57 -2.28 -24.80 18.09
CA SER A 57 -3.28 -25.88 18.02
C SER A 57 -2.75 -27.18 18.64
N THR A 58 -3.64 -28.05 19.14
CA THR A 58 -3.27 -29.34 19.75
C THR A 58 -2.42 -30.22 18.80
N GLY A 59 -2.68 -30.15 17.49
CA GLY A 59 -1.92 -30.85 16.46
C GLY A 59 -0.61 -30.18 16.03
N ARG A 60 -0.26 -29.01 16.58
CA ARG A 60 0.91 -28.18 16.21
C ARG A 60 0.97 -27.81 14.71
N THR A 61 -0.17 -27.80 14.03
CA THR A 61 -0.26 -27.45 12.60
C THR A 61 -0.65 -26.00 12.35
N ARG A 62 -1.11 -25.30 13.38
CA ARG A 62 -1.57 -23.91 13.33
C ARG A 62 -1.02 -23.13 14.51
N ILE A 63 -0.60 -21.90 14.24
CA ILE A 63 -0.01 -20.99 15.22
C ILE A 63 -0.82 -19.69 15.17
N LEU A 64 -1.34 -19.28 16.32
CA LEU A 64 -1.95 -17.97 16.51
C LEU A 64 -0.86 -16.98 16.89
N VAL A 65 -0.70 -15.92 16.10
CA VAL A 65 0.35 -14.91 16.27
C VAL A 65 -0.28 -13.54 16.46
N SER A 66 0.33 -12.71 17.31
CA SER A 66 0.05 -11.28 17.40
C SER A 66 1.31 -10.47 17.18
N TYR A 67 1.12 -9.25 16.70
CA TYR A 67 2.16 -8.31 16.34
C TYR A 67 2.04 -7.07 17.23
N PRO A 68 2.41 -7.16 18.52
CA PRO A 68 2.37 -6.00 19.40
C PRO A 68 3.32 -4.92 18.87
N PRO A 69 2.92 -3.64 18.84
CA PRO A 69 3.79 -2.55 18.42
C PRO A 69 5.03 -2.49 19.32
N GLU A 70 6.22 -2.46 18.72
CA GLU A 70 7.49 -2.32 19.42
C GLU A 70 8.19 -1.06 18.87
N PRO A 71 8.45 -0.03 19.69
CA PRO A 71 8.89 1.28 19.19
C PRO A 71 10.15 1.25 18.31
N VAL A 72 11.14 0.41 18.64
CA VAL A 72 12.42 0.33 17.92
C VAL A 72 12.24 -0.37 16.57
N ILE A 73 11.48 -1.46 16.55
CA ILE A 73 11.14 -2.21 15.33
C ILE A 73 10.24 -1.35 14.45
N SER A 74 9.22 -0.69 14.98
CA SER A 74 8.34 0.20 14.23
C SER A 74 9.10 1.38 13.61
N GLU A 75 10.07 1.95 14.32
CA GLU A 75 10.93 3.02 13.79
C GLU A 75 11.77 2.54 12.59
N ALA A 76 12.39 1.36 12.71
CA ALA A 76 13.17 0.76 11.63
C ALA A 76 12.27 0.31 10.46
N ALA A 77 11.11 -0.27 10.74
CA ALA A 77 10.14 -0.70 9.74
C ALA A 77 9.62 0.50 8.92
N LEU A 78 9.41 1.65 9.57
CA LEU A 78 8.95 2.84 8.86
C LEU A 78 10.00 3.39 7.89
N GLN A 79 11.30 3.18 8.15
CA GLN A 79 12.35 3.46 7.17
C GLN A 79 12.20 2.62 5.91
N LEU A 80 11.93 1.33 6.07
CA LEU A 80 11.76 0.34 4.99
C LEU A 80 10.43 0.48 4.23
N LEU A 81 9.49 1.27 4.73
CA LEU A 81 8.19 1.48 4.10
C LEU A 81 8.33 2.32 2.81
N GLU A 82 8.59 1.66 1.69
CA GLU A 82 8.74 2.26 0.37
C GLU A 82 7.67 1.77 -0.61
N LYS A 83 7.57 2.43 -1.77
CA LYS A 83 6.56 2.13 -2.80
C LYS A 83 6.61 0.66 -3.27
N ASP A 84 7.81 0.11 -3.41
CA ASP A 84 7.99 -1.29 -3.85
C ASP A 84 7.44 -2.26 -2.80
N LEU A 85 7.71 -2.02 -1.51
CA LEU A 85 7.20 -2.83 -0.41
C LEU A 85 5.67 -2.74 -0.29
N LEU A 86 5.08 -1.56 -0.52
CA LEU A 86 3.63 -1.39 -0.60
C LEU A 86 3.01 -2.14 -1.78
N THR A 87 3.70 -2.15 -2.92
CA THR A 87 3.26 -2.89 -4.12
C THR A 87 3.28 -4.39 -3.84
N ASP A 88 4.33 -4.89 -3.21
CA ASP A 88 4.42 -6.28 -2.76
C ASP A 88 3.32 -6.62 -1.77
N PHE A 89 3.04 -5.71 -0.83
CA PHE A 89 1.97 -5.91 0.14
C PHE A 89 0.59 -5.97 -0.53
N ALA A 90 0.34 -5.16 -1.55
CA ALA A 90 -0.90 -5.23 -2.31
C ALA A 90 -1.09 -6.61 -2.98
N GLU A 91 0.00 -7.23 -3.46
CA GLU A 91 -0.05 -8.60 -4.00
C GLU A 91 -0.29 -9.65 -2.91
N THR A 92 0.29 -9.49 -1.72
CA THR A 92 0.05 -10.42 -0.60
C THR A 92 -1.39 -10.37 -0.09
N LEU A 93 -2.04 -9.19 -0.13
CA LEU A 93 -3.47 -9.05 0.20
C LEU A 93 -4.39 -9.85 -0.75
N LYS A 94 -4.04 -9.94 -2.05
CA LYS A 94 -4.80 -10.73 -3.04
C LYS A 94 -4.73 -12.23 -2.75
N GLN A 95 -3.70 -12.68 -2.04
CA GLN A 95 -3.50 -14.09 -1.66
C GLN A 95 -4.37 -14.53 -0.48
N GLY A 96 -5.13 -13.61 0.14
CA GLY A 96 -6.04 -13.94 1.24
C GLY A 96 -5.38 -13.96 2.62
N ILE A 97 -4.15 -13.45 2.73
CA ILE A 97 -3.40 -13.39 4.00
C ILE A 97 -4.15 -12.59 5.08
N VAL A 98 -4.83 -11.52 4.66
CA VAL A 98 -5.62 -10.64 5.52
C VAL A 98 -7.10 -10.77 5.20
N GLU A 99 -7.90 -10.86 6.25
CA GLU A 99 -9.36 -10.91 6.17
C GLU A 99 -9.94 -9.69 5.44
N PRO A 100 -10.94 -9.86 4.56
CA PRO A 100 -11.50 -8.76 3.76
C PRO A 100 -11.94 -7.53 4.56
N GLY A 101 -12.49 -7.71 5.77
CA GLY A 101 -12.93 -6.61 6.62
C GLY A 101 -11.78 -5.71 7.11
N LYS A 102 -10.62 -6.31 7.43
CA LYS A 102 -9.44 -5.60 7.92
C LYS A 102 -8.70 -4.80 6.85
N ARG A 103 -8.90 -5.11 5.57
CA ARG A 103 -8.19 -4.46 4.46
C ARG A 103 -8.43 -2.95 4.40
N GLY A 104 -9.66 -2.50 4.69
CA GLY A 104 -9.99 -1.07 4.71
C GLY A 104 -9.33 -0.31 5.86
N GLU A 105 -9.28 -0.93 7.04
CA GLU A 105 -8.60 -0.38 8.22
C GLU A 105 -7.10 -0.20 7.94
N LEU A 106 -6.46 -1.21 7.34
CA LEU A 106 -5.04 -1.16 6.99
C LEU A 106 -4.69 -0.02 6.03
N VAL A 107 -5.55 0.26 5.05
CA VAL A 107 -5.32 1.39 4.13
C VAL A 107 -5.31 2.71 4.91
N GLY A 108 -6.22 2.88 5.86
CA GLY A 108 -6.25 4.06 6.74
C GLY A 108 -4.99 4.20 7.58
N GLU A 109 -4.55 3.12 8.22
CA GLU A 109 -3.30 3.10 9.01
C GLU A 109 -2.08 3.45 8.14
N LEU A 110 -1.99 2.88 6.94
CA LEU A 110 -0.91 3.15 5.99
C LEU A 110 -0.88 4.62 5.54
N ILE A 111 -2.03 5.22 5.24
CA ILE A 111 -2.10 6.65 4.87
C ILE A 111 -1.56 7.53 6.01
N LEU A 112 -1.95 7.24 7.25
CA LEU A 112 -1.49 8.00 8.42
C LEU A 112 0.02 7.83 8.65
N LEU A 113 0.54 6.61 8.51
CA LEU A 113 1.97 6.32 8.65
C LEU A 113 2.81 6.99 7.55
N LEU A 114 2.36 6.93 6.30
CA LEU A 114 3.05 7.56 5.17
C LEU A 114 3.06 9.09 5.32
N THR A 115 1.94 9.67 5.74
CA THR A 115 1.85 11.11 6.04
C THR A 115 2.84 11.48 7.15
N ARG A 116 2.88 10.71 8.24
CA ARG A 116 3.83 10.93 9.34
C ARG A 116 5.27 10.86 8.85
N LYS A 117 5.58 9.86 8.02
CA LYS A 117 6.91 9.67 7.42
C LYS A 117 7.32 10.91 6.61
N GLN A 118 6.43 11.44 5.78
CA GLN A 118 6.67 12.64 4.97
C GLN A 118 6.94 13.90 5.82
N VAL A 119 6.11 14.15 6.84
CA VAL A 119 6.33 15.29 7.76
C VAL A 119 7.71 15.19 8.41
N LYS A 120 8.07 14.01 8.90
CA LYS A 120 9.36 13.80 9.59
C LYS A 120 10.57 13.92 8.67
N GLN A 121 10.45 13.49 7.41
CA GLN A 121 11.48 13.70 6.39
C GLN A 121 11.70 15.18 6.12
N ARG A 122 10.62 15.98 6.04
CA ARG A 122 10.69 17.44 5.85
C ARG A 122 11.36 18.13 7.04
N GLU A 123 11.03 17.72 8.26
CA GLU A 123 11.62 18.26 9.50
C GLU A 123 13.10 17.86 9.69
N ARG A 124 13.64 16.93 8.87
CA ARG A 124 15.01 16.36 9.00
C ARG A 124 15.31 15.83 10.40
N LYS A 125 14.31 15.23 11.05
CA LYS A 125 14.42 14.65 12.40
C LYS A 125 15.04 13.25 12.37
N ASN A 126 15.65 12.86 13.49
CA ASN A 126 16.31 11.56 13.63
C ASN A 126 15.34 10.38 13.81
N PHE A 127 14.12 10.64 14.28
CA PHE A 127 13.13 9.60 14.57
C PHE A 127 11.77 9.93 13.96
N TYR A 128 11.20 8.98 13.23
CA TYR A 128 9.87 9.08 12.65
C TYR A 128 8.76 9.00 13.72
N MET A 129 9.01 8.25 14.80
CA MET A 129 8.06 8.08 15.90
C MET A 129 8.07 9.22 16.93
N ASP A 130 8.88 10.27 16.71
CA ASP A 130 8.81 11.50 17.51
C ASP A 130 7.47 12.25 17.30
N SER A 131 7.12 13.11 18.24
CA SER A 131 5.92 13.95 18.23
C SER A 131 5.82 14.82 16.96
N VAL A 132 4.61 14.97 16.41
CA VAL A 132 4.32 15.79 15.23
C VAL A 132 3.28 16.85 15.58
N SER A 133 3.43 18.07 15.06
CA SER A 133 2.39 19.09 15.18
C SER A 133 1.12 18.65 14.46
N LEU A 134 -0.04 18.73 15.10
CA LEU A 134 -1.32 18.39 14.47
C LEU A 134 -1.55 19.22 13.19
N THR A 135 -1.21 20.51 13.20
CA THR A 135 -1.38 21.37 12.03
C THR A 135 -0.49 20.92 10.88
N GLY A 136 0.80 20.67 11.15
CA GLY A 136 1.74 20.18 10.13
C GLY A 136 1.36 18.80 9.59
N PHE A 137 0.84 17.92 10.46
CA PHE A 137 0.32 16.62 10.04
C PHE A 137 -0.90 16.76 9.12
N LEU A 138 -1.87 17.61 9.46
CA LEU A 138 -3.08 17.81 8.65
C LEU A 138 -2.78 18.53 7.34
N GLU A 139 -1.85 19.47 7.32
CA GLU A 139 -1.36 20.12 6.09
C GLU A 139 -0.76 19.10 5.13
N GLU A 140 0.09 18.20 5.63
CA GLU A 140 0.62 17.09 4.82
C GLU A 140 -0.49 16.12 4.41
N LEU A 141 -1.39 15.74 5.33
CA LEU A 141 -2.45 14.77 5.07
C LEU A 141 -3.46 15.23 4.02
N LEU A 142 -3.86 16.51 4.05
CA LEU A 142 -5.02 17.03 3.31
C LEU A 142 -4.63 17.93 2.14
N VAL A 143 -3.57 18.73 2.28
CA VAL A 143 -3.23 19.81 1.33
C VAL A 143 -2.09 19.38 0.41
N GLU A 144 -1.05 18.78 1.00
CA GLU A 144 0.16 18.44 0.25
C GLU A 144 0.20 16.98 -0.24
N ASN A 145 -0.68 16.12 0.28
CA ASN A 145 -0.61 14.67 0.13
C ASN A 145 -0.47 14.19 -1.31
N ILE A 146 0.75 13.77 -1.65
CA ILE A 146 1.11 13.20 -2.95
C ILE A 146 0.39 11.86 -3.17
N VAL A 147 -0.04 11.17 -2.10
CA VAL A 147 -0.72 9.86 -2.19
C VAL A 147 -2.17 10.00 -2.66
N LEU A 148 -2.84 11.10 -2.31
CA LEU A 148 -4.23 11.39 -2.70
C LEU A 148 -4.33 12.34 -3.90
N LYS A 149 -3.24 13.02 -4.25
CA LYS A 149 -3.13 13.67 -5.55
C LYS A 149 -3.09 12.54 -6.57
N GLU A 150 -4.25 12.24 -7.17
CA GLU A 150 -4.30 11.51 -8.43
C GLU A 150 -3.18 12.07 -9.30
N ASP A 151 -2.34 11.18 -9.84
CA ASP A 151 -1.44 11.52 -10.91
C ASP A 151 -2.30 12.14 -12.00
N LYS A 152 -2.37 13.48 -12.03
CA LYS A 152 -2.82 14.22 -13.18
C LYS A 152 -1.71 14.07 -14.21
N SER A 153 -1.60 12.85 -14.72
CA SER A 153 -0.88 12.54 -15.94
C SER A 153 -1.22 13.66 -16.94
N PRO A 154 -0.21 14.38 -17.47
CA PRO A 154 -0.43 15.46 -18.43
C PRO A 154 -1.29 15.03 -19.62
N ILE A 155 -1.41 13.73 -19.86
CA ILE A 155 -2.17 13.12 -20.94
C ILE A 155 -3.68 13.32 -20.73
N PHE A 156 -4.21 13.12 -19.52
CA PHE A 156 -5.64 13.27 -19.25
C PHE A 156 -6.10 14.73 -19.26
N TYR A 157 -5.25 15.66 -18.82
CA TYR A 157 -5.54 17.09 -18.89
C TYR A 157 -5.58 17.59 -20.34
N ASN A 158 -4.69 17.08 -21.19
CA ASN A 158 -4.65 17.44 -22.61
C ASN A 158 -5.80 16.81 -23.41
N LEU A 159 -6.24 15.58 -23.07
CA LEU A 159 -7.39 14.94 -23.69
C LEU A 159 -8.68 15.74 -23.43
N ASN A 160 -8.97 16.08 -22.17
CA ASN A 160 -10.16 16.86 -21.84
C ASN A 160 -10.10 18.27 -22.42
N LYS A 161 -8.92 18.92 -22.45
CA LYS A 161 -8.77 20.25 -23.05
C LYS A 161 -8.99 20.23 -24.57
N MET A 162 -8.45 19.24 -25.28
CA MET A 162 -8.69 19.09 -26.72
C MET A 162 -10.15 18.79 -27.05
N GLU A 163 -10.85 18.04 -26.20
CA GLU A 163 -12.26 17.73 -26.38
C GLU A 163 -13.15 18.96 -26.18
N TYR A 164 -12.86 19.78 -25.16
CA TYR A 164 -13.52 21.08 -24.95
C TYR A 164 -13.27 22.06 -26.10
N ASP A 165 -12.01 22.20 -26.56
CA ASP A 165 -11.66 23.11 -27.66
C ASP A 165 -12.32 22.71 -29.00
N GLN A 166 -12.59 21.41 -29.20
CA GLN A 166 -13.30 20.91 -30.38
C GLN A 166 -14.81 21.17 -30.34
N ILE A 167 -15.41 21.08 -29.15
CA ILE A 167 -16.82 21.41 -28.94
C ILE A 167 -17.04 22.91 -29.18
N GLU A 168 -16.19 23.76 -28.60
CA GLU A 168 -16.28 25.21 -28.74
C GLU A 168 -16.10 25.66 -30.21
N LYS A 169 -15.16 25.05 -30.95
CA LYS A 169 -15.01 25.32 -32.40
C LYS A 169 -16.25 24.92 -33.20
N LYS A 170 -16.82 23.73 -32.98
CA LYS A 170 -18.03 23.29 -33.67
C LYS A 170 -19.21 24.23 -33.39
N GLU A 171 -19.31 24.74 -32.19
CA GLU A 171 -20.40 25.63 -31.78
C GLU A 171 -20.27 27.02 -32.40
N ILE A 172 -19.05 27.52 -32.56
CA ILE A 172 -18.75 28.75 -33.30
C ILE A 172 -19.03 28.58 -34.81
N ASP A 173 -18.60 27.48 -35.41
CA ASP A 173 -18.80 27.22 -36.84
C ASP A 173 -20.29 27.10 -37.19
N ASN A 174 -21.07 26.39 -36.36
CA ASN A 174 -22.53 26.30 -36.52
C ASN A 174 -23.21 27.68 -36.44
N GLN A 175 -22.78 28.55 -35.51
CA GLN A 175 -23.33 29.92 -35.40
C GLN A 175 -22.97 30.79 -36.61
N ILE A 176 -21.81 30.58 -37.23
CA ILE A 176 -21.40 31.29 -38.45
C ILE A 176 -22.22 30.82 -39.64
N GLU A 177 -22.48 29.51 -39.76
CA GLU A 177 -23.26 28.93 -40.85
C GLU A 177 -24.73 29.33 -40.79
N GLU A 178 -25.33 29.35 -39.59
CA GLU A 178 -26.69 29.89 -39.39
C GLU A 178 -26.81 31.36 -39.76
N LYS A 179 -25.79 32.18 -39.47
CA LYS A 179 -25.77 33.60 -39.88
C LYS A 179 -25.62 33.78 -41.39
N ARG A 180 -25.02 32.81 -42.08
CA ARG A 180 -24.81 32.84 -43.54
C ARG A 180 -26.06 32.44 -44.31
N ASN A 181 -26.86 31.52 -43.78
CA ASN A 181 -28.13 31.06 -44.38
C ASN A 181 -29.32 32.00 -44.14
N ARG A 182 -29.16 33.06 -43.33
CA ARG A 182 -30.17 34.10 -43.08
C ARG A 182 -29.96 35.38 -43.93
N LYS A 183 -29.01 35.37 -44.86
CA LYS A 183 -28.82 36.41 -45.90
C LYS A 183 -29.21 35.85 -47.25
#